data_AF-A0A3D2MB89-F1
#
_entry.id   AF-A0A3D2MB89-F1
#
_cell.length_a   1.000
_cell.length_b   1.000
_cell.length_c   1.000
_cell.angle_alpha   90.00
_cell.angle_beta   90.00
_cell.angle_gamma   90.00
#
_symmetry.space_group_name_H-M   'P 1'
#
loop_
_entity.id
_entity.type
_entity.pdbx_description
1 polymer ?
#
loop_
_entity_poly.entity_id
_entity_poly.type
_entity_poly.pdbx_seq_one_letter_code
_entity_poly.pdbx_strand_id
1 'polypeptide(L)'
;MRIISMSQKRFKSLKPLDLPDNIIHTESELFEFREKGKDKVFKKLIFKSGQRFGNKLYTLEMLDSNKEYMPNNFWIPDSILSVGGSIEGFTIPKVNGINLYSFLENKDIKPKDKLFYLKKIGEMLNQLSYIRKECSMSCEIINS
;
A
#
# COMPACT_ATOMS: atom_id res chain seq x y z
N MET A 1 -4.89 3.84 12.93
CA MET A 1 -3.94 2.73 12.60
C MET A 1 -3.10 2.28 13.81
N ARG A 2 -2.58 1.03 13.86
CA ARG A 2 -1.71 0.57 14.97
C ARG A 2 -0.22 0.84 14.71
N ILE A 3 0.58 0.98 15.78
CA ILE A 3 2.03 1.20 15.70
C ILE A 3 2.78 -0.07 16.10
N ILE A 4 3.79 -0.44 15.32
CA ILE A 4 4.75 -1.51 15.63
C ILE A 4 6.08 -0.84 15.96
N SER A 5 6.63 -1.16 17.13
CA SER A 5 7.97 -0.73 17.50
C SER A 5 9.01 -1.80 17.16
N MET A 6 10.14 -1.38 16.62
CA MET A 6 11.25 -2.25 16.22
C MET A 6 12.59 -1.66 16.70
N SER A 7 13.53 -2.54 17.05
CA SER A 7 14.90 -2.13 17.39
C SER A 7 15.70 -1.77 16.14
N GLN A 8 16.66 -0.85 16.28
CA GLN A 8 17.58 -0.49 15.20
C GLN A 8 18.33 -1.70 14.62
N LYS A 9 18.70 -2.67 15.48
CA LYS A 9 19.37 -3.91 15.05
C LYS A 9 18.51 -4.73 14.12
N ARG A 10 17.23 -4.94 14.46
CA ARG A 10 16.29 -5.71 13.62
C ARG A 10 15.93 -4.97 12.33
N PHE A 11 15.83 -3.64 12.40
CA PHE A 11 15.58 -2.81 11.22
C PHE A 11 16.70 -2.95 10.18
N LYS A 12 17.96 -2.87 10.62
CA LYS A 12 19.13 -3.03 9.75
C LYS A 12 19.28 -4.43 9.15
N SER A 13 18.66 -5.44 9.76
CA SER A 13 18.67 -6.81 9.25
C SER A 13 17.48 -7.13 8.35
N LEU A 14 16.62 -6.16 8.03
CA LEU A 14 15.51 -6.36 7.09
C LEU A 14 16.08 -6.64 5.69
N LYS A 15 15.54 -7.66 5.04
CA LYS A 15 15.91 -7.98 3.66
C LYS A 15 15.14 -7.07 2.72
N PRO A 16 15.79 -6.42 1.74
CA PRO A 16 15.08 -5.75 0.66
C PRO A 16 14.11 -6.71 -0.02
N LEU A 17 12.94 -6.19 -0.40
CA LEU A 17 11.97 -6.96 -1.17
C LEU A 17 12.48 -7.10 -2.61
N ASP A 18 12.68 -8.34 -3.04
CA ASP A 18 12.99 -8.62 -4.43
C ASP A 18 11.77 -8.35 -5.30
N LEU A 19 11.93 -7.46 -6.28
CA LEU A 19 10.87 -7.04 -7.18
C LEU A 19 11.33 -7.25 -8.62
N PRO A 20 10.48 -7.79 -9.50
CA PRO A 20 10.75 -7.81 -10.92
C PRO A 20 11.14 -6.43 -11.46
N ASP A 21 12.09 -6.38 -12.41
CA ASP A 21 12.65 -5.14 -12.99
C ASP A 21 11.60 -4.19 -13.57
N ASN A 22 10.42 -4.70 -13.91
CA ASN A 22 9.31 -3.91 -14.43
C ASN A 22 8.45 -3.23 -13.36
N ILE A 23 8.76 -3.38 -12.07
CA ILE A 23 8.03 -2.74 -10.97
C ILE A 23 8.74 -1.46 -10.52
N ILE A 24 8.22 -0.33 -10.97
CA ILE A 24 8.67 0.99 -10.51
C ILE A 24 8.06 1.26 -9.13
N HIS A 25 8.91 1.45 -8.12
CA HIS A 25 8.52 1.89 -6.79
C HIS A 25 9.11 3.26 -6.52
N THR A 26 8.30 4.30 -6.73
CA THR A 26 8.72 5.68 -6.44
C THR A 26 8.74 5.94 -4.93
N GLU A 27 9.78 6.65 -4.49
CA GLU A 27 9.87 7.30 -3.17
C GLU A 27 9.88 6.39 -1.95
N SER A 28 10.37 5.15 -2.09
CA SER A 28 10.48 4.23 -0.96
C SER A 28 11.44 3.08 -1.21
N GLU A 29 12.06 2.59 -0.16
CA GLU A 29 12.65 1.25 -0.14
C GLU A 29 11.63 0.25 0.41
N LEU A 30 11.53 -0.92 -0.21
CA LEU A 30 10.61 -1.99 0.19
C LEU A 30 11.39 -3.13 0.82
N PHE A 31 10.89 -3.68 1.92
CA PHE A 31 11.54 -4.76 2.65
C PHE A 31 10.56 -5.90 2.92
N GLU A 32 11.09 -7.11 2.95
CA GLU A 32 10.38 -8.26 3.52
C GLU A 32 10.14 -8.03 5.01
N PHE A 33 8.92 -8.29 5.45
CA PHE A 33 8.52 -8.09 6.83
C PHE A 33 7.66 -9.25 7.31
N ARG A 34 7.80 -9.62 8.58
CA ARG A 34 6.98 -10.64 9.20
C ARG A 34 6.55 -10.23 10.59
N GLU A 35 5.27 -10.42 10.87
CA GLU A 35 4.68 -10.04 12.14
C GLU A 35 3.59 -11.03 12.54
N LYS A 36 3.67 -11.55 13.78
CA LYS A 36 2.72 -12.53 14.32
C LYS A 36 2.45 -13.69 13.34
N GLY A 37 3.52 -14.17 12.70
CA GLY A 37 3.47 -15.26 11.72
C GLY A 37 3.01 -14.87 10.31
N LYS A 38 2.50 -13.65 10.09
CA LYS A 38 1.99 -13.17 8.79
C LYS A 38 3.06 -12.43 8.00
N ASP A 39 3.16 -12.76 6.72
CA ASP A 39 4.07 -12.10 5.79
C ASP A 39 3.50 -10.77 5.31
N LYS A 40 4.40 -9.79 5.23
CA LYS A 40 4.10 -8.40 4.95
C LYS A 40 5.22 -7.77 4.13
N VAL A 41 4.92 -6.60 3.60
CA VAL A 41 5.89 -5.70 3.01
C VAL A 41 5.99 -4.47 3.89
N PHE A 42 7.20 -4.11 4.28
CA PHE A 42 7.47 -2.82 4.91
C PHE A 42 7.90 -1.82 3.84
N LYS A 43 7.16 -0.71 3.74
CA LYS A 43 7.49 0.42 2.86
C LYS A 43 8.11 1.53 3.69
N LYS A 44 9.41 1.72 3.52
CA LYS A 44 10.17 2.79 4.18
C LYS A 44 9.92 4.11 3.49
N LEU A 45 9.63 5.14 4.27
CA LEU A 45 9.48 6.50 3.78
C LEU A 45 10.84 7.16 3.66
N ILE A 46 11.10 7.76 2.48
CA ILE A 46 12.32 8.56 2.26
C ILE A 46 12.25 9.86 3.06
N PHE A 47 11.10 10.54 3.00
CA PHE A 47 10.86 11.78 3.75
C PHE A 47 10.24 11.46 5.11
N LYS A 48 10.89 11.96 6.18
CA LYS A 48 10.50 11.69 7.58
C LYS A 48 10.12 12.94 8.37
N SER A 49 9.99 14.08 7.68
CA SER A 49 9.64 15.36 8.29
C SER A 49 9.00 16.30 7.26
N GLY A 50 8.43 17.40 7.76
CA GLY A 50 7.80 18.44 6.94
C GLY A 50 6.42 18.05 6.38
N GLN A 51 5.87 18.94 5.55
CA GLN A 51 4.50 18.82 5.03
C GLN A 51 4.30 17.52 4.22
N ARG A 52 5.28 17.12 3.42
CA ARG A 52 5.21 15.88 2.62
C ARG A 52 5.05 14.63 3.49
N PHE A 53 5.77 14.58 4.61
CA PHE A 53 5.65 13.49 5.56
C PHE A 53 4.30 13.53 6.29
N GLY A 54 3.87 14.71 6.75
CA GLY A 54 2.56 14.91 7.37
C GLY A 54 1.41 14.46 6.47
N ASN A 55 1.41 14.89 5.19
CA ASN A 55 0.40 14.51 4.20
C ASN A 55 0.37 12.99 3.97
N LYS A 56 1.54 12.33 4.02
CA LYS A 56 1.61 10.88 3.87
C LYS A 56 0.97 10.17 5.06
N LEU A 57 1.28 10.59 6.28
CA LEU A 57 0.67 10.03 7.50
C LEU A 57 -0.84 10.29 7.53
N TYR A 58 -1.28 11.49 7.14
CA TYR A 58 -2.68 11.82 7.02
C TYR A 58 -3.39 10.90 6.02
N THR A 59 -2.80 10.65 4.86
CA THR A 59 -3.35 9.72 3.86
C THR A 59 -3.50 8.31 4.44
N LEU A 60 -2.50 7.82 5.18
CA LEU A 60 -2.56 6.51 5.82
C LEU A 60 -3.71 6.41 6.84
N GLU A 61 -3.88 7.45 7.66
CA GLU A 61 -4.96 7.48 8.64
C GLU A 61 -6.33 7.57 7.97
N MET A 62 -6.48 8.37 6.93
CA MET A 62 -7.74 8.44 6.16
C MET A 62 -8.08 7.09 5.52
N LEU A 63 -7.09 6.34 5.03
CA LEU A 63 -7.35 5.00 4.49
C LEU A 63 -7.78 4.01 5.58
N ASP A 64 -7.18 4.05 6.78
CA ASP A 64 -7.57 3.15 7.88
C ASP A 64 -8.96 3.50 8.45
N SER A 65 -9.25 4.79 8.62
CA SER A 65 -10.55 5.27 9.13
C SER A 65 -11.70 4.95 8.20
N ASN A 66 -11.46 4.92 6.88
CA ASN A 66 -12.48 4.63 5.87
C ASN A 66 -12.42 3.19 5.33
N LYS A 67 -11.69 2.29 5.97
CA LYS A 67 -11.46 0.93 5.46
C LYS A 67 -12.73 0.13 5.22
N GLU A 68 -13.80 0.41 5.97
CA GLU A 68 -15.10 -0.27 5.83
C GLU A 68 -15.81 0.05 4.51
N TYR A 69 -15.51 1.21 3.92
CA TYR A 69 -16.04 1.63 2.62
C TYR A 69 -15.19 1.14 1.46
N MET A 70 -13.98 0.64 1.72
CA MET A 70 -13.03 0.27 0.67
C MET A 70 -13.38 -1.11 0.08
N PRO A 71 -13.12 -1.33 -1.22
CA PRO A 71 -13.32 -2.64 -1.83
C PRO A 71 -12.52 -3.74 -1.11
N ASN A 72 -13.11 -4.92 -0.92
CA ASN A 72 -12.45 -6.05 -0.22
C ASN A 72 -11.14 -6.53 -0.88
N ASN A 73 -10.97 -6.26 -2.17
CA ASN A 73 -9.78 -6.57 -2.96
C ASN A 73 -8.76 -5.42 -3.00
N PHE A 74 -8.98 -4.34 -2.23
CA PHE A 74 -8.08 -3.21 -2.10
C PHE A 74 -7.28 -3.32 -0.79
N TRP A 75 -5.96 -3.54 -0.92
CA TRP A 75 -5.08 -3.72 0.23
C TRP A 75 -4.64 -2.38 0.84
N ILE A 76 -5.06 -2.15 2.08
CA ILE A 76 -4.74 -0.95 2.85
C ILE A 76 -3.55 -1.22 3.79
N PRO A 77 -2.65 -0.24 4.01
CA PRO A 77 -1.65 -0.32 5.06
C PRO A 77 -2.26 -0.59 6.44
N ASP A 78 -1.70 -1.53 7.19
CA ASP A 78 -2.31 -2.02 8.43
C ASP A 78 -1.52 -1.68 9.69
N SER A 79 -0.34 -1.08 9.55
CA SER A 79 0.43 -0.55 10.67
C SER A 79 1.48 0.47 10.27
N ILE A 80 1.85 1.33 11.22
CA ILE A 80 3.00 2.23 11.14
C ILE A 80 4.19 1.57 11.85
N LEU A 81 5.37 1.60 11.24
CA LEU A 81 6.59 1.09 11.84
C LEU A 81 7.38 2.23 12.48
N SER A 82 7.67 2.12 13.78
CA SER A 82 8.55 3.00 14.54
C SER A 82 9.85 2.28 14.88
N VAL A 83 10.99 2.93 14.68
CA VAL A 83 12.33 2.41 15.01
C VAL A 83 13.04 3.42 15.87
N GLY A 84 13.39 3.02 17.11
CA GLY A 84 14.05 3.91 18.07
C GLY A 84 13.25 5.17 18.41
N GLY A 85 11.92 5.11 18.33
CA GLY A 85 11.02 6.24 18.61
C GLY A 85 10.69 7.11 17.40
N SER A 86 11.32 6.88 16.24
CA SER A 86 11.03 7.61 15.00
C SER A 86 10.20 6.75 14.04
N ILE A 87 9.21 7.36 13.39
CA ILE A 87 8.43 6.68 12.35
C ILE A 87 9.30 6.50 11.10
N GLU A 88 9.43 5.25 10.65
CA GLU A 88 10.23 4.87 9.50
C GLU A 88 9.39 4.55 8.25
N GLY A 89 8.11 4.24 8.43
CA GLY A 89 7.19 3.94 7.34
C GLY A 89 6.01 3.10 7.80
N PHE A 90 5.49 2.24 6.93
CA PHE A 90 4.27 1.47 7.20
C PHE A 90 4.33 0.08 6.59
N THR A 91 3.51 -0.84 7.09
CA THR A 91 3.38 -2.20 6.56
C THR A 91 2.10 -2.39 5.77
N ILE A 92 2.18 -3.24 4.75
CA ILE A 92 1.04 -3.70 3.94
C ILE A 92 1.07 -5.23 3.93
N PRO A 93 -0.09 -5.91 3.91
CA PRO A 93 -0.14 -7.35 3.65
C PRO A 93 0.65 -7.74 2.39
N LYS A 94 1.43 -8.83 2.46
CA LYS A 94 2.15 -9.34 1.28
C LYS A 94 1.16 -10.05 0.37
N VAL A 95 1.08 -9.62 -0.88
CA VAL A 95 0.25 -10.26 -1.91
C VAL A 95 1.16 -11.13 -2.78
N ASN A 96 0.83 -12.42 -2.84
CA ASN A 96 1.50 -13.35 -3.75
C ASN A 96 0.74 -13.36 -5.07
N GLY A 97 1.44 -13.10 -6.18
CA GLY A 97 0.86 -13.08 -7.51
C GLY A 97 1.79 -12.45 -8.52
N ILE A 98 1.32 -12.39 -9.77
CA ILE A 98 2.01 -11.68 -10.85
C ILE A 98 1.41 -10.28 -11.01
N ASN A 99 2.26 -9.30 -11.31
CA ASN A 99 1.80 -7.94 -11.55
C ASN A 99 1.03 -7.86 -12.88
N LEU A 100 0.18 -6.83 -13.01
CA LEU A 100 -0.70 -6.67 -14.17
C LEU A 100 0.09 -6.62 -15.49
N TYR A 101 1.24 -5.94 -15.52
CA TYR A 101 2.07 -5.87 -16.72
C TYR A 101 2.52 -7.27 -17.16
N SER A 102 3.09 -8.05 -16.24
CA SER A 102 3.58 -9.40 -16.50
C SER A 102 2.45 -10.35 -16.89
N PHE A 103 1.26 -10.16 -16.30
CA PHE A 103 0.04 -10.88 -16.66
C PHE A 103 -0.43 -10.55 -18.09
N LEU A 104 -0.40 -9.27 -18.48
CA LEU A 104 -0.80 -8.82 -19.82
C LEU A 104 0.20 -9.23 -20.90
N GLU A 105 1.50 -9.25 -20.60
CA GLU A 105 2.55 -9.66 -21.53
C GLU A 105 2.64 -11.18 -21.71
N ASN A 106 2.13 -11.98 -20.77
CA ASN A 106 2.20 -13.43 -20.85
C ASN A 106 1.35 -13.98 -22.02
N LYS A 107 2.01 -14.62 -23.00
CA LYS A 107 1.38 -15.17 -24.22
C LYS A 107 0.56 -16.43 -23.97
N ASP A 108 0.82 -17.15 -22.88
CA ASP A 108 0.10 -18.37 -22.51
C ASP A 108 -1.30 -18.08 -21.92
N ILE A 109 -1.52 -16.83 -21.50
CA ILE A 109 -2.80 -16.38 -20.94
C ILE A 109 -3.75 -15.95 -22.05
N LYS A 110 -4.95 -16.52 -22.06
CA LYS A 110 -5.96 -16.24 -23.10
C LYS A 110 -6.40 -14.77 -23.07
N PRO A 111 -6.64 -14.15 -24.23
CA PRO A 111 -7.14 -12.76 -24.29
C PRO A 111 -8.43 -12.53 -23.49
N LYS A 112 -9.30 -13.53 -23.41
CA LYS A 112 -10.55 -13.47 -22.61
C LYS A 112 -10.27 -13.27 -21.11
N ASP A 113 -9.26 -13.96 -20.58
CA ASP A 113 -8.88 -13.85 -19.17
C ASP A 113 -8.22 -12.48 -18.91
N LYS A 114 -7.41 -12.00 -19.86
CA LYS A 114 -6.86 -10.63 -19.82
C LYS A 114 -7.96 -9.58 -19.75
N LEU A 115 -8.95 -9.67 -20.64
CA LEU A 115 -10.09 -8.77 -20.66
C LEU A 115 -10.90 -8.85 -19.36
N PHE A 116 -11.07 -10.04 -18.79
CA PHE A 116 -11.77 -10.23 -17.52
C PHE A 116 -11.12 -9.43 -16.38
N TYR A 117 -9.80 -9.57 -16.18
CA TYR A 117 -9.12 -8.86 -15.09
C TYR A 117 -9.04 -7.34 -15.34
N LEU A 118 -8.91 -6.90 -16.59
CA LEU A 118 -8.99 -5.47 -16.92
C LEU A 118 -10.37 -4.89 -16.54
N LYS A 119 -11.45 -5.62 -16.82
CA LYS A 119 -12.80 -5.23 -16.37
C LYS A 119 -12.90 -5.17 -14.84
N LYS A 120 -12.34 -6.14 -14.13
CA LYS A 120 -12.30 -6.15 -12.66
C LYS A 120 -11.54 -4.96 -12.07
N ILE A 121 -10.43 -4.55 -12.69
CA ILE A 121 -9.72 -3.33 -12.31
C ILE A 121 -10.59 -2.10 -12.56
N GLY A 122 -11.26 -2.00 -13.72
CA GLY A 122 -12.18 -0.92 -14.03
C GLY A 122 -13.35 -0.80 -13.05
N GLU A 123 -13.96 -1.93 -12.67
CA GLU A 123 -15.01 -2.00 -11.63
C GLU A 123 -14.49 -1.43 -10.30
N MET A 124 -13.30 -1.83 -9.87
CA MET A 124 -12.68 -1.33 -8.63
C MET A 124 -12.37 0.17 -8.70
N LEU A 125 -11.87 0.68 -9.82
CA LEU A 125 -11.64 2.12 -10.01
C LEU A 125 -12.94 2.91 -9.96
N ASN A 126 -14.02 2.38 -10.53
CA ASN A 126 -15.34 3.01 -10.45
C ASN A 126 -15.86 3.06 -9.00
N GLN A 127 -15.70 1.98 -8.23
CA GLN A 127 -16.03 1.96 -6.79
C GLN A 127 -15.25 3.03 -6.03
N LEU A 128 -13.94 3.14 -6.24
CA LEU A 128 -13.12 4.18 -5.61
C LEU A 128 -13.55 5.59 -6.01
N SER A 129 -13.97 5.79 -7.27
CA SER A 129 -14.50 7.08 -7.74
C SER A 129 -15.81 7.45 -7.05
N TYR A 130 -16.66 6.46 -6.78
CA TYR A 130 -17.93 6.65 -6.08
C TYR A 130 -17.68 7.02 -4.61
N ILE A 131 -16.81 6.26 -3.92
CA ILE A 131 -16.40 6.58 -2.55
C ILE A 131 -15.89 8.01 -2.45
N ARG A 132 -15.05 8.45 -3.40
CA ARG A 132 -14.55 9.84 -3.41
C ARG A 132 -15.67 10.88 -3.51
N LYS A 133 -16.71 10.63 -4.32
CA LYS A 133 -17.84 11.56 -4.52
C LYS A 133 -18.79 11.59 -3.32
N GLU A 134 -19.05 10.45 -2.71
CA GLU A 134 -19.95 10.36 -1.56
C GLU A 134 -19.25 10.83 -0.27
N CYS A 135 -17.97 10.50 -0.10
CA CYS A 135 -17.16 10.90 1.06
C CYS A 135 -16.89 12.41 1.08
N SER A 136 -16.94 13.12 -0.06
CA SER A 136 -16.89 14.60 -0.07
C SER A 136 -18.04 15.28 0.68
N MET A 137 -19.15 14.59 1.00
CA MET A 137 -20.22 15.16 1.83
C MET A 137 -19.96 15.05 3.35
N SER A 138 -18.96 14.27 3.78
CA SER A 138 -18.52 14.17 5.19
C SER A 138 -17.05 14.57 5.42
N CYS A 139 -16.28 14.77 4.34
CA CYS A 139 -14.89 15.22 4.35
C CYS A 139 -14.75 16.59 3.69
N GLU A 140 -15.41 17.63 4.23
CA GLU A 140 -15.12 19.03 3.90
C GLU A 140 -13.78 19.50 4.52
N ILE A 141 -12.68 18.76 4.35
CA ILE A 141 -11.33 19.26 4.68
C ILE A 141 -10.32 18.67 3.68
N ILE A 142 -10.55 18.87 2.39
CA ILE A 142 -9.54 18.60 1.34
C ILE A 142 -9.50 19.77 0.36
N ASN A 143 -9.46 21.01 0.87
CA ASN A 143 -9.17 22.20 0.07
C ASN A 143 -8.43 23.26 0.93
N SER A 144 -7.25 22.93 1.42
CA SER A 144 -6.24 23.92 1.85
C SER A 144 -4.82 23.41 1.67
#